data_AF-A0AAQ4DIG4-F1
#
_entry.id   AF-A0AAQ4DIG4-F1
#
_cell.length_a   1.000
_cell.length_b   1.000
_cell.length_c   1.000
_cell.angle_alpha   90.00
_cell.angle_beta   90.00
_cell.angle_gamma   90.00
#
_symmetry.space_group_name_H-M   'P 1'
#
loop_
_entity.id
_entity.type
_entity.pdbx_description
1 polymer ?
#
loop_
_entity_poly.entity_id
_entity_poly.type
_entity_poly.pdbx_seq_one_letter_code
_entity_poly.pdbx_strand_id
1 'polypeptide(L)'
;MELLLPVALKLFPNMLPSTFQTSSAKDAKVKKELKVKLEMAKFLQSTLDEMAVKKRGEAHSHNAKEFAKFCEKIRESGGDATNEEILKFSKLFEDEITLDSLTRPQLTALCRLLELQPIGTNNFLRFQLRMKLRNLKADDQMIQKEGIDSLTVAELQAVCRARGMRAMGLPESKLRYQLAQWLDLSLNENIPPSLLLLSRAMLLSDTLPPTEQLKATISTLPKEAVTEAKYKIGEREGKVDNRTKIEIIQQEEEAIKKEKEEIAVEVETEKLKAVADQKPEEEIKEILEDKAAFFTEQDED
;
A
#
# COMPACT_ATOMS: atom_id res chain seq x y z
N MET A 1 -2.00 45.25 4.46
CA MET A 1 -1.18 44.10 4.02
C MET A 1 -2.04 42.91 3.54
N GLU A 2 -3.26 43.12 3.01
CA GLU A 2 -4.13 42.01 2.56
C GLU A 2 -4.26 41.87 1.03
N LEU A 3 -3.64 42.77 0.26
CA LEU A 3 -3.77 42.81 -1.20
C LEU A 3 -3.08 41.65 -1.93
N LEU A 4 -2.03 41.08 -1.35
CA LEU A 4 -1.32 39.91 -1.92
C LEU A 4 -1.91 38.57 -1.46
N LEU A 5 -2.79 38.58 -0.46
CA LEU A 5 -3.37 37.36 0.11
C LEU A 5 -4.15 36.55 -0.94
N PRO A 6 -5.02 37.14 -1.78
CA PRO A 6 -5.74 36.39 -2.80
C PRO A 6 -4.82 35.75 -3.86
N VAL A 7 -3.73 36.44 -4.22
CA VAL A 7 -2.74 35.95 -5.19
C VAL A 7 -1.92 34.82 -4.60
N ALA A 8 -1.46 34.99 -3.36
CA ALA A 8 -0.69 33.98 -2.64
C ALA A 8 -1.54 32.73 -2.30
N LEU A 9 -2.85 32.87 -2.05
CA LEU A 9 -3.78 31.74 -1.88
C LEU A 9 -4.02 30.98 -3.19
N LYS A 10 -3.97 31.67 -4.33
CA LYS A 10 -4.07 31.03 -5.65
C LYS A 10 -2.82 30.22 -5.99
N LEU A 11 -1.64 30.70 -5.57
CA LEU A 11 -0.35 30.01 -5.76
C LEU A 11 -0.11 28.91 -4.70
N PHE A 12 -0.53 29.13 -3.45
CA PHE A 12 -0.30 28.24 -2.31
C PHE A 12 -1.62 27.95 -1.57
N PRO A 13 -2.48 27.09 -2.11
CA PRO A 13 -3.82 26.81 -1.57
C PRO A 13 -3.83 26.16 -0.17
N ASN A 14 -2.67 25.66 0.31
CA ASN A 14 -2.52 25.06 1.64
C ASN A 14 -1.87 26.02 2.68
N MET A 15 -1.71 27.30 2.36
CA MET A 15 -0.99 28.27 3.22
C MET A 15 -1.84 28.84 4.36
N LEU A 16 -3.16 28.66 4.33
CA LEU A 16 -4.04 29.11 5.43
C LEU A 16 -3.90 28.19 6.64
N PRO A 17 -3.55 28.74 7.83
CA PRO A 17 -3.65 28.01 9.08
C PRO A 17 -5.05 27.44 9.27
N SER A 18 -5.14 26.29 9.95
CA SER A 18 -6.40 25.55 10.21
C SER A 18 -7.53 26.40 10.81
N THR A 19 -7.18 27.49 11.48
CA THR A 19 -8.09 28.48 12.09
C THR A 19 -8.79 29.40 11.08
N PHE A 20 -8.24 29.61 9.89
CA PHE A 20 -8.78 30.49 8.85
C PHE A 20 -9.46 29.75 7.69
N GLN A 21 -9.54 28.42 7.76
CA GLN A 21 -10.23 27.61 6.75
C GLN A 21 -11.74 27.57 7.02
N THR A 22 -12.54 27.92 6.02
CA THR A 22 -14.00 27.83 6.07
C THR A 22 -14.45 26.36 6.12
N SER A 23 -15.63 26.08 6.70
CA SER A 23 -16.20 24.72 6.73
C SER A 23 -16.28 24.10 5.33
N SER A 24 -16.71 24.89 4.34
CA SER A 24 -16.80 24.46 2.93
C SER A 24 -15.43 24.07 2.34
N ALA A 25 -14.36 24.81 2.65
CA ALA A 25 -13.00 24.46 2.19
C ALA A 25 -12.49 23.17 2.84
N LYS A 26 -12.80 22.95 4.13
CA LYS A 26 -12.48 21.70 4.84
C LYS A 26 -13.23 20.51 4.21
N ASP A 27 -14.52 20.67 3.95
CA ASP A 27 -15.35 19.64 3.33
C ASP A 27 -14.89 19.31 1.91
N ALA A 28 -14.49 20.31 1.12
CA ALA A 28 -13.93 20.12 -0.22
C ALA A 28 -12.61 19.34 -0.19
N LYS A 29 -11.72 19.66 0.76
CA LYS A 29 -10.47 18.92 0.96
C LYS A 29 -10.73 17.46 1.32
N VAL A 30 -11.63 17.22 2.26
CA VAL A 30 -12.02 15.86 2.68
C VAL A 30 -12.64 15.07 1.53
N LYS A 31 -13.49 15.70 0.70
CA LYS A 31 -14.05 15.06 -0.50
C LYS A 31 -12.96 14.67 -1.51
N LYS A 32 -11.96 15.54 -1.71
CA LYS A 32 -10.82 15.26 -2.59
C LYS A 32 -9.99 14.09 -2.06
N GLU A 33 -9.68 14.08 -0.76
CA GLU A 33 -8.96 12.97 -0.11
C GLU A 33 -9.72 11.66 -0.24
N LEU A 34 -11.03 11.67 0.00
CA LEU A 34 -11.88 10.50 -0.17
C LEU A 34 -11.83 9.97 -1.61
N LYS A 35 -11.95 10.85 -2.61
CA LYS A 35 -11.87 10.46 -4.02
C LYS A 35 -10.53 9.79 -4.35
N VAL A 36 -9.42 10.36 -3.87
CA VAL A 36 -8.08 9.78 -4.04
C VAL A 36 -8.00 8.40 -3.38
N LYS A 37 -8.53 8.24 -2.15
CA LYS A 37 -8.54 6.93 -1.48
C LYS A 37 -9.33 5.89 -2.26
N LEU A 38 -10.49 6.25 -2.81
CA LEU A 38 -11.29 5.33 -3.62
C LEU A 38 -10.56 4.91 -4.90
N GLU A 39 -9.89 5.85 -5.57
CA GLU A 39 -9.10 5.57 -6.78
C GLU A 39 -7.89 4.69 -6.47
N MET A 40 -7.16 4.96 -5.39
CA MET A 40 -6.00 4.16 -4.97
C MET A 40 -6.41 2.77 -4.49
N ALA A 41 -7.53 2.63 -3.79
CA ALA A 41 -8.08 1.34 -3.37
C ALA A 41 -8.50 0.49 -4.59
N LYS A 42 -9.18 1.09 -5.56
CA LYS A 42 -9.51 0.42 -6.84
C LYS A 42 -8.26 0.00 -7.61
N PHE A 43 -7.24 0.85 -7.64
CA PHE A 43 -5.96 0.54 -8.27
C PHE A 43 -5.22 -0.61 -7.56
N LEU A 44 -5.23 -0.63 -6.22
CA LEU A 44 -4.70 -1.75 -5.44
C LEU A 44 -5.44 -3.05 -5.76
N GLN A 45 -6.76 -2.99 -5.85
CA GLN A 45 -7.59 -4.14 -6.24
C GLN A 45 -7.20 -4.65 -7.63
N SER A 46 -7.13 -3.78 -8.65
CA SER A 46 -6.81 -4.19 -10.03
C SER A 46 -5.38 -4.70 -10.20
N THR A 47 -4.40 -4.10 -9.52
CA THR A 47 -2.99 -4.53 -9.64
C THR A 47 -2.71 -5.87 -8.97
N LEU A 48 -3.48 -6.25 -7.96
CA LEU A 48 -3.34 -7.56 -7.29
C LEU A 48 -3.96 -8.68 -8.11
N ASP A 49 -5.04 -8.43 -8.86
CA ASP A 49 -5.66 -9.40 -9.76
C ASP A 49 -4.74 -9.82 -10.93
N GLU A 50 -3.79 -8.96 -11.33
CA GLU A 50 -2.86 -9.18 -12.46
C GLU A 50 -1.61 -10.00 -12.09
N MET A 51 -1.37 -10.29 -10.80
CA MET A 51 -0.14 -10.93 -10.31
C MET A 51 -0.34 -12.41 -9.97
N ALA A 52 -0.21 -13.30 -10.95
CA ALA A 52 -0.35 -14.74 -10.73
C ALA A 52 0.58 -15.63 -11.58
N VAL A 53 1.90 -15.42 -11.64
CA VAL A 53 2.77 -16.42 -12.30
C VAL A 53 4.20 -16.49 -11.73
N LYS A 54 4.55 -17.56 -11.01
CA LYS A 54 5.69 -18.50 -11.25
C LYS A 54 5.85 -19.55 -10.12
N LYS A 55 6.85 -20.44 -10.29
CA LYS A 55 7.02 -21.88 -9.96
C LYS A 55 6.74 -22.40 -8.53
N ARG A 56 6.60 -23.74 -8.47
CA ARG A 56 6.39 -24.60 -7.29
C ARG A 56 7.71 -25.00 -6.62
N GLY A 57 7.74 -24.94 -5.29
CA GLY A 57 8.68 -25.64 -4.42
C GLY A 57 7.93 -26.60 -3.48
N GLU A 58 8.54 -27.74 -3.15
CA GLU A 58 7.96 -28.77 -2.26
C GLU A 58 8.21 -28.44 -0.78
N ALA A 59 7.23 -28.71 0.09
CA ALA A 59 7.31 -28.41 1.53
C ALA A 59 7.61 -29.68 2.36
N HIS A 60 8.57 -29.60 3.29
CA HIS A 60 9.00 -30.72 4.13
C HIS A 60 8.31 -30.81 5.52
N SER A 61 7.62 -29.77 5.98
CA SER A 61 6.84 -29.73 7.24
C SER A 61 5.36 -30.10 7.05
N HIS A 62 4.70 -30.65 8.07
CA HIS A 62 3.26 -30.94 8.06
C HIS A 62 2.44 -29.64 7.99
N ASN A 63 2.75 -28.64 8.83
CA ASN A 63 2.07 -27.35 8.82
C ASN A 63 2.33 -26.58 7.51
N ALA A 64 3.54 -26.67 6.96
CA ALA A 64 3.85 -26.07 5.65
C ALA A 64 3.08 -26.74 4.51
N LYS A 65 2.83 -28.06 4.59
CA LYS A 65 1.98 -28.80 3.65
C LYS A 65 0.50 -28.42 3.80
N GLU A 66 -0.01 -28.27 5.02
CA GLU A 66 -1.38 -27.79 5.26
C GLU A 66 -1.58 -26.38 4.71
N PHE A 67 -0.63 -25.48 4.98
CA PHE A 67 -0.65 -24.12 4.45
C PHE A 67 -0.57 -24.07 2.93
N ALA A 68 0.29 -24.91 2.31
CA ALA A 68 0.35 -25.05 0.86
C ALA A 68 -1.01 -25.46 0.26
N LYS A 69 -1.63 -26.50 0.84
CA LYS A 69 -2.95 -26.99 0.40
C LYS A 69 -4.03 -25.94 0.58
N PHE A 70 -3.99 -25.17 1.67
CA PHE A 70 -4.92 -24.07 1.91
C PHE A 70 -4.81 -22.98 0.84
N CYS A 71 -3.58 -22.53 0.51
CA CYS A 71 -3.37 -21.53 -0.53
C CYS A 71 -3.79 -22.05 -1.92
N GLU A 72 -3.53 -23.32 -2.24
CA GLU A 72 -3.99 -23.95 -3.49
C GLU A 72 -5.52 -24.02 -3.54
N LYS A 73 -6.16 -24.47 -2.45
CA LYS A 73 -7.63 -24.55 -2.33
C LYS A 73 -8.28 -23.17 -2.58
N ILE A 74 -7.77 -22.12 -1.95
CA ILE A 74 -8.32 -20.77 -2.11
C ILE A 74 -8.15 -20.25 -3.55
N ARG A 75 -6.98 -20.47 -4.18
CA ARG A 75 -6.68 -19.92 -5.52
C ARG A 75 -7.32 -20.71 -6.67
N GLU A 76 -7.37 -22.03 -6.57
CA GLU A 76 -7.80 -22.90 -7.69
C GLU A 76 -9.31 -23.16 -7.69
N SER A 77 -9.92 -23.26 -6.52
CA SER A 77 -11.34 -23.65 -6.40
C SER A 77 -12.26 -22.53 -5.91
N GLY A 78 -11.71 -21.37 -5.55
CA GLY A 78 -12.45 -20.35 -4.78
C GLY A 78 -13.04 -20.91 -3.48
N GLY A 79 -12.56 -22.08 -3.03
CA GLY A 79 -13.33 -23.02 -2.22
C GLY A 79 -13.65 -22.57 -0.81
N ASP A 80 -14.63 -23.23 -0.20
CA ASP A 80 -15.09 -23.02 1.19
C ASP A 80 -13.97 -23.38 2.19
N ALA A 81 -13.11 -22.40 2.47
CA ALA A 81 -12.23 -22.43 3.63
C ALA A 81 -13.06 -22.05 4.86
N THR A 82 -12.92 -22.82 5.93
CA THR A 82 -13.62 -22.50 7.18
C THR A 82 -13.04 -21.23 7.80
N ASN A 83 -13.84 -20.51 8.59
CA ASN A 83 -13.37 -19.31 9.31
C ASN A 83 -12.15 -19.64 10.19
N GLU A 84 -12.12 -20.81 10.80
CA GLU A 84 -11.00 -21.28 11.62
C GLU A 84 -9.72 -21.49 10.79
N GLU A 85 -9.81 -22.11 9.61
CA GLU A 85 -8.69 -22.27 8.69
C GLU A 85 -8.16 -20.91 8.24
N ILE A 86 -9.06 -19.99 7.86
CA ILE A 86 -8.69 -18.64 7.41
C ILE A 86 -7.93 -17.91 8.51
N LEU A 87 -8.45 -17.91 9.74
CA LEU A 87 -7.78 -17.26 10.87
C LEU A 87 -6.45 -17.94 11.21
N LYS A 88 -6.38 -19.28 11.22
CA LYS A 88 -5.15 -20.04 11.48
C LYS A 88 -4.04 -19.64 10.51
N PHE A 89 -4.31 -19.63 9.21
CA PHE A 89 -3.28 -19.41 8.19
C PHE A 89 -3.01 -17.93 7.92
N SER A 90 -3.95 -17.03 8.20
CA SER A 90 -3.74 -15.57 8.09
C SER A 90 -2.60 -15.07 8.98
N LYS A 91 -2.38 -15.70 10.15
CA LYS A 91 -1.31 -15.37 11.11
C LYS A 91 0.09 -15.59 10.56
N LEU A 92 0.23 -16.34 9.46
CA LEU A 92 1.51 -16.69 8.84
C LEU A 92 2.02 -15.61 7.88
N PHE A 93 1.15 -14.70 7.43
CA PHE A 93 1.48 -13.60 6.54
C PHE A 93 1.94 -12.37 7.34
N GLU A 94 3.12 -12.46 7.97
CA GLU A 94 3.69 -11.36 8.78
C GLU A 94 3.74 -10.03 8.02
N ASP A 95 3.77 -8.92 8.77
CA ASP A 95 3.82 -7.56 8.20
C ASP A 95 4.99 -7.39 7.22
N GLU A 96 6.12 -8.03 7.50
CA GLU A 96 7.31 -8.02 6.65
C GLU A 96 7.04 -8.72 5.31
N ILE A 97 6.61 -9.98 5.37
CA ILE A 97 6.34 -10.84 4.20
C ILE A 97 5.32 -10.17 3.26
N THR A 98 4.26 -9.63 3.86
CA THR A 98 3.19 -8.98 3.12
C THR A 98 3.67 -7.71 2.43
N LEU A 99 4.38 -6.82 3.13
CA LEU A 99 4.87 -5.57 2.55
C LEU A 99 6.02 -5.77 1.54
N ASP A 100 6.88 -6.77 1.76
CA ASP A 100 7.99 -7.07 0.86
C ASP A 100 7.49 -7.61 -0.49
N SER A 101 6.37 -8.34 -0.48
CA SER A 101 5.71 -8.83 -1.70
C SER A 101 5.04 -7.75 -2.56
N LEU A 102 4.81 -6.54 -2.02
CA LEU A 102 4.12 -5.48 -2.75
C LEU A 102 5.05 -4.73 -3.71
N THR A 103 4.51 -4.42 -4.89
CA THR A 103 5.17 -3.58 -5.89
C THR A 103 5.20 -2.11 -5.48
N ARG A 104 6.11 -1.31 -6.05
CA ARG A 104 6.20 0.14 -5.76
C ARG A 104 4.88 0.90 -5.95
N PRO A 105 4.10 0.68 -7.02
CA PRO A 105 2.80 1.34 -7.17
C PRO A 105 1.84 0.98 -6.04
N GLN A 106 1.86 -0.27 -5.57
CA GLN A 106 1.02 -0.73 -4.46
C GLN A 106 1.47 -0.14 -3.13
N LEU A 107 2.78 -0.12 -2.84
CA LEU A 107 3.33 0.55 -1.67
C LEU A 107 2.95 2.04 -1.65
N THR A 108 3.06 2.71 -2.80
CA THR A 108 2.68 4.11 -2.97
C THR A 108 1.18 4.34 -2.72
N ALA A 109 0.34 3.48 -3.28
CA ALA A 109 -1.11 3.55 -3.10
C ALA A 109 -1.50 3.31 -1.63
N LEU A 110 -0.85 2.35 -0.96
CA LEU A 110 -1.08 2.02 0.45
C LEU A 110 -0.61 3.17 1.36
N CYS A 111 0.55 3.78 1.09
CA CYS A 111 0.99 5.00 1.78
C CYS A 111 -0.05 6.11 1.66
N ARG A 112 -0.56 6.39 0.45
CA ARG A 112 -1.58 7.43 0.24
C ARG A 112 -2.89 7.12 0.95
N LEU A 113 -3.31 5.85 0.98
CA LEU A 113 -4.51 5.40 1.69
C LEU A 113 -4.42 5.71 3.20
N LEU A 114 -3.24 5.49 3.78
CA LEU A 114 -2.91 5.76 5.17
C LEU A 114 -2.50 7.22 5.46
N GLU A 115 -2.68 8.11 4.48
CA GLU A 115 -2.35 9.54 4.57
C GLU A 115 -0.85 9.81 4.83
N LEU A 116 0.00 8.88 4.38
CA LEU A 116 1.44 9.04 4.35
C LEU A 116 1.86 9.62 2.99
N GLN A 117 2.87 10.48 2.98
CA GLN A 117 3.48 10.94 1.74
C GLN A 117 4.45 9.88 1.23
N PRO A 118 4.20 9.27 0.06
CA PRO A 118 5.14 8.32 -0.53
C PRO A 118 6.31 9.09 -1.13
N ILE A 119 7.43 9.12 -0.41
CA ILE A 119 8.68 9.78 -0.82
C ILE A 119 9.78 8.74 -0.68
N GLY A 120 10.74 8.71 -1.61
CA GLY A 120 11.92 7.86 -1.52
C GLY A 120 11.78 6.47 -2.16
N THR A 121 12.71 5.59 -1.80
CA THR A 121 12.84 4.24 -2.39
C THR A 121 11.82 3.27 -1.81
N ASN A 122 11.68 2.09 -2.43
CA ASN A 122 10.75 1.04 -1.99
C ASN A 122 10.98 0.64 -0.53
N ASN A 123 12.24 0.50 -0.12
CA ASN A 123 12.58 0.18 1.27
C ASN A 123 12.15 1.28 2.25
N PHE A 124 12.26 2.54 1.85
CA PHE A 124 11.80 3.63 2.68
C PHE A 124 10.27 3.66 2.80
N LEU A 125 9.54 3.42 1.71
CA LEU A 125 8.08 3.26 1.75
C LEU A 125 7.68 2.13 2.71
N ARG A 126 8.32 0.96 2.61
CA ARG A 126 8.06 -0.17 3.53
C ARG A 126 8.40 0.20 4.97
N PHE A 127 9.51 0.90 5.21
CA PHE A 127 9.86 1.39 6.54
C PHE A 127 8.79 2.32 7.11
N GLN A 128 8.32 3.30 6.33
CA GLN A 128 7.23 4.20 6.74
C GLN A 128 5.96 3.44 7.12
N LEU A 129 5.60 2.44 6.31
CA LEU A 129 4.45 1.57 6.57
C LEU A 129 4.64 0.77 7.86
N ARG A 130 5.80 0.13 8.06
CA ARG A 130 6.14 -0.58 9.30
C ARG A 130 6.03 0.32 10.52
N MET A 131 6.52 1.56 10.45
CA MET A 131 6.40 2.53 11.55
C MET A 131 4.93 2.83 11.85
N LYS A 132 4.14 3.07 10.78
CA LYS A 132 2.71 3.34 10.91
C LYS A 132 1.97 2.16 11.54
N LEU A 133 2.25 0.93 11.12
CA LEU A 133 1.65 -0.28 11.67
C LEU A 133 1.98 -0.46 13.15
N ARG A 134 3.22 -0.20 13.58
CA ARG A 134 3.60 -0.23 14.99
C ARG A 134 2.86 0.80 15.82
N ASN A 135 2.71 2.02 15.30
CA ASN A 135 1.92 3.06 15.96
C ASN A 135 0.45 2.66 16.09
N LEU A 136 -0.13 2.06 15.03
CA LEU A 136 -1.50 1.54 15.08
C LEU A 136 -1.67 0.44 16.11
N LYS A 137 -0.69 -0.47 16.24
CA LYS A 137 -0.74 -1.53 17.25
C LYS A 137 -0.66 -0.99 18.68
N ALA A 138 0.16 0.02 18.92
CA ALA A 138 0.22 0.69 20.22
C ALA A 138 -1.09 1.41 20.56
N ASP A 139 -1.69 2.09 19.57
CA ASP A 139 -2.99 2.74 19.67
C ASP A 139 -4.12 1.73 19.92
N ASP A 140 -4.12 0.59 19.21
CA ASP A 140 -5.07 -0.52 19.41
C ASP A 140 -5.03 -1.03 20.87
N GLN A 141 -3.84 -1.20 21.44
CA GLN A 141 -3.68 -1.63 22.83
C GLN A 141 -4.17 -0.59 23.84
N MET A 142 -4.02 0.70 23.53
CA MET A 142 -4.54 1.78 24.38
C MET A 142 -6.07 1.79 24.36
N ILE A 143 -6.66 1.76 23.16
CA ILE A 143 -8.12 1.73 22.97
C ILE A 143 -8.74 0.49 23.64
N GLN A 144 -8.09 -0.67 23.54
CA GLN A 144 -8.58 -1.89 24.20
C GLN A 144 -8.62 -1.76 25.73
N LYS A 145 -7.70 -1.00 26.33
CA LYS A 145 -7.65 -0.76 27.78
C LYS A 145 -8.70 0.24 28.23
N GLU A 146 -8.89 1.32 27.47
CA GLU A 146 -9.86 2.39 27.78
C GLU A 146 -11.30 2.01 27.40
N GLY A 147 -11.45 1.05 26.50
CA GLY A 147 -12.74 0.61 25.96
C GLY A 147 -13.19 1.49 24.80
N ILE A 148 -13.83 0.89 23.79
CA ILE A 148 -14.31 1.60 22.60
C ILE A 148 -15.36 2.64 22.98
N ASP A 149 -16.18 2.36 23.99
CA ASP A 149 -17.29 3.21 24.44
C ASP A 149 -16.86 4.56 25.02
N SER A 150 -15.59 4.69 25.42
CA SER A 150 -15.04 5.95 25.92
C SER A 150 -14.76 6.99 24.80
N LEU A 151 -14.62 6.53 23.55
CA LEU A 151 -14.29 7.38 22.40
C LEU A 151 -15.48 8.23 21.96
N THR A 152 -15.20 9.50 21.68
CA THR A 152 -16.14 10.42 21.01
C THR A 152 -16.31 10.07 19.53
N VAL A 153 -17.37 10.58 18.88
CA VAL A 153 -17.60 10.36 17.44
C VAL A 153 -16.44 10.85 16.58
N ALA A 154 -15.82 11.98 16.95
CA ALA A 154 -14.68 12.54 16.23
C ALA A 154 -13.45 11.63 16.34
N GLU A 155 -13.20 11.09 17.54
CA GLU A 155 -12.10 10.14 17.76
C GLU A 155 -12.35 8.82 17.05
N LEU A 156 -13.56 8.26 17.11
CA LEU A 156 -13.94 7.07 16.34
C LEU A 156 -13.66 7.25 14.84
N GLN A 157 -14.04 8.41 14.28
CA GLN A 157 -13.76 8.71 12.88
C GLN A 157 -12.25 8.81 12.59
N ALA A 158 -11.47 9.42 13.47
CA ALA A 158 -10.03 9.54 13.32
C ALA A 158 -9.32 8.18 13.42
N VAL A 159 -9.67 7.39 14.43
CA VAL A 159 -9.16 6.04 14.72
C VAL A 159 -9.48 5.09 13.56
N CYS A 160 -10.72 5.12 13.04
CA CYS A 160 -11.10 4.34 11.88
C CYS A 160 -10.29 4.77 10.64
N ARG A 161 -10.22 6.07 10.37
CA ARG A 161 -9.48 6.62 9.22
C ARG A 161 -8.00 6.25 9.25
N ALA A 162 -7.37 6.29 10.42
CA ALA A 162 -5.96 5.94 10.61
C ALA A 162 -5.65 4.48 10.24
N ARG A 163 -6.65 3.59 10.35
CA ARG A 163 -6.59 2.15 9.99
C ARG A 163 -7.07 1.89 8.56
N GLY A 164 -7.12 2.93 7.71
CA GLY A 164 -7.57 2.82 6.32
C GLY A 164 -9.06 2.50 6.15
N MET A 165 -9.86 2.61 7.22
CA MET A 165 -11.28 2.31 7.23
C MET A 165 -12.13 3.49 6.77
N ARG A 166 -13.31 3.19 6.21
CA ARG A 166 -14.31 4.21 5.90
C ARG A 166 -14.81 4.84 7.19
N ALA A 167 -14.53 6.13 7.38
CA ALA A 167 -14.95 6.86 8.58
C ALA A 167 -16.13 7.82 8.33
N MET A 168 -16.33 8.27 7.09
CA MET A 168 -17.29 9.32 6.77
C MET A 168 -18.61 8.76 6.24
N GLY A 169 -19.71 9.38 6.68
CA GLY A 169 -21.07 9.01 6.27
C GLY A 169 -21.57 7.70 6.87
N LEU A 170 -20.92 7.20 7.93
CA LEU A 170 -21.37 6.04 8.70
C LEU A 170 -21.98 6.49 10.03
N PRO A 171 -23.03 5.81 10.51
CA PRO A 171 -23.55 6.05 11.86
C PRO A 171 -22.53 5.58 12.91
N GLU A 172 -22.58 6.19 14.10
CA GLU A 172 -21.66 5.89 15.21
C GLU A 172 -21.61 4.40 15.55
N SER A 173 -22.77 3.73 15.59
CA SER A 173 -22.85 2.29 15.86
C SER A 173 -22.05 1.44 14.88
N LYS A 174 -22.01 1.83 13.59
CA LYS A 174 -21.21 1.15 12.57
C LYS A 174 -19.72 1.42 12.75
N LEU A 175 -19.33 2.63 13.14
CA LEU A 175 -17.92 2.95 13.43
C LEU A 175 -17.41 2.13 14.62
N ARG A 176 -18.19 2.05 15.70
CA ARG A 176 -17.86 1.23 16.89
C ARG A 176 -17.74 -0.24 16.52
N TYR A 177 -18.71 -0.78 15.78
CA TYR A 177 -18.67 -2.16 15.30
C TYR A 177 -17.44 -2.45 14.45
N GLN A 178 -17.12 -1.55 13.52
CA GLN A 178 -16.00 -1.71 12.61
C GLN A 178 -14.65 -1.69 13.35
N LEU A 179 -14.51 -0.81 14.35
CA LEU A 179 -13.34 -0.74 15.22
C LEU A 179 -13.23 -1.97 16.14
N ALA A 180 -14.35 -2.44 16.70
CA ALA A 180 -14.38 -3.65 17.53
C ALA A 180 -13.90 -4.87 16.73
N GLN A 181 -14.37 -5.04 15.50
CA GLN A 181 -13.88 -6.10 14.61
C GLN A 181 -12.40 -5.98 14.29
N TRP A 182 -11.90 -4.76 14.09
CA TRP A 182 -10.46 -4.55 13.85
C TRP A 182 -9.64 -5.00 15.05
N LEU A 183 -10.02 -4.58 16.25
CA LEU A 183 -9.31 -4.90 17.48
C LEU A 183 -9.36 -6.40 17.79
N ASP A 184 -10.50 -7.04 17.56
CA ASP A 184 -10.64 -8.49 17.72
C ASP A 184 -9.70 -9.26 16.80
N LEU A 185 -9.66 -8.90 15.52
CA LEU A 185 -8.75 -9.54 14.57
C LEU A 185 -7.27 -9.25 14.84
N SER A 186 -6.94 -8.00 15.18
CA SER A 186 -5.57 -7.52 15.40
C SER A 186 -4.98 -8.03 16.72
N LEU A 187 -5.73 -7.94 17.81
CA LEU A 187 -5.24 -8.22 19.17
C LEU A 187 -5.58 -9.64 19.66
N ASN A 188 -6.81 -10.11 19.43
CA ASN A 188 -7.23 -11.43 19.93
C ASN A 188 -6.80 -12.53 18.97
N GLU A 189 -7.11 -12.37 17.68
CA GLU A 189 -6.72 -13.33 16.65
C GLU A 189 -5.27 -13.17 16.18
N ASN A 190 -4.58 -12.09 16.56
CA ASN A 190 -3.19 -11.83 16.17
C ASN A 190 -2.98 -11.81 14.64
N ILE A 191 -3.97 -11.33 13.89
CA ILE A 191 -3.84 -11.13 12.45
C ILE A 191 -2.93 -9.93 12.18
N PRO A 192 -1.91 -10.06 11.32
CA PRO A 192 -1.01 -8.97 10.96
C PRO A 192 -1.76 -7.73 10.43
N PRO A 193 -1.52 -6.53 10.99
CA PRO A 193 -2.15 -5.29 10.55
C PRO A 193 -1.98 -4.97 9.07
N SER A 194 -0.85 -5.33 8.44
CA SER A 194 -0.65 -5.14 7.00
C SER A 194 -1.68 -5.91 6.16
N LEU A 195 -1.99 -7.15 6.55
CA LEU A 195 -2.95 -8.02 5.89
C LEU A 195 -4.37 -7.49 6.10
N LEU A 196 -4.68 -7.01 7.31
CA LEU A 196 -5.96 -6.36 7.60
C LEU A 196 -6.16 -5.10 6.76
N LEU A 197 -5.11 -4.26 6.61
CA LEU A 197 -5.16 -3.09 5.76
C LEU A 197 -5.40 -3.45 4.29
N LEU A 198 -4.69 -4.45 3.77
CA LEU A 198 -4.90 -4.92 2.40
C LEU A 198 -6.33 -5.45 2.19
N SER A 199 -6.85 -6.25 3.12
CA SER A 199 -8.20 -6.79 3.02
C SER A 199 -9.30 -5.73 2.94
N ARG A 200 -9.14 -4.65 3.71
CA ARG A 200 -10.08 -3.53 3.71
C ARG A 200 -9.85 -2.57 2.54
N ALA A 201 -8.62 -2.44 2.06
CA ALA A 201 -8.32 -1.64 0.87
C ALA A 201 -8.89 -2.28 -0.41
N MET A 202 -8.87 -3.61 -0.51
CA MET A 202 -9.35 -4.36 -1.66
C MET A 202 -10.88 -4.42 -1.75
N LEU A 203 -11.56 -4.46 -0.61
CA LEU A 203 -13.02 -4.51 -0.56
C LEU A 203 -13.58 -3.16 -0.10
N LEU A 204 -13.72 -2.26 -1.07
CA LEU A 204 -14.40 -0.97 -0.90
C LEU A 204 -15.86 -1.10 -0.39
N SER A 205 -16.40 -2.33 -0.42
CA SER A 205 -17.70 -2.69 0.11
C SER A 205 -17.54 -3.40 1.46
N ASP A 206 -17.94 -2.74 2.55
CA ASP A 206 -18.01 -3.30 3.91
C ASP A 206 -19.10 -4.40 4.08
N THR A 207 -19.58 -5.00 2.99
CA THR A 207 -20.72 -5.92 2.98
C THR A 207 -20.33 -7.37 3.25
N LEU A 208 -19.06 -7.74 3.05
CA LEU A 208 -18.59 -9.11 3.28
C LEU A 208 -18.09 -9.29 4.72
N PRO A 209 -18.27 -10.48 5.32
CA PRO A 209 -17.65 -10.85 6.58
C PRO A 209 -16.12 -10.67 6.55
N PRO A 210 -15.47 -10.30 7.67
CA PRO A 210 -14.02 -10.09 7.70
C PRO A 210 -13.19 -11.30 7.27
N THR A 211 -13.66 -12.51 7.55
CA THR A 211 -12.98 -13.76 7.14
C THR A 211 -13.01 -13.94 5.63
N GLU A 212 -14.12 -13.60 4.97
CA GLU A 212 -14.20 -13.63 3.51
C GLU A 212 -13.30 -12.56 2.87
N GLN A 213 -13.17 -11.39 3.50
CA GLN A 213 -12.23 -10.35 3.05
C GLN A 213 -10.78 -10.87 3.12
N LEU A 214 -10.40 -11.50 4.24
CA LEU A 214 -9.07 -12.11 4.39
C LEU A 214 -8.82 -13.22 3.36
N LYS A 215 -9.81 -14.09 3.13
CA LYS A 215 -9.74 -15.14 2.10
C LYS A 215 -9.47 -14.54 0.72
N ALA A 216 -10.20 -13.48 0.35
CA ALA A 216 -10.01 -12.79 -0.92
C ALA A 216 -8.60 -12.22 -1.05
N THR A 217 -8.09 -11.53 -0.03
CA THR A 217 -6.73 -10.97 -0.05
C THR A 217 -5.64 -12.03 -0.16
N ILE A 218 -5.77 -13.14 0.58
CA ILE A 218 -4.80 -14.23 0.52
C ILE A 218 -4.77 -14.87 -0.87
N SER A 219 -5.90 -14.91 -1.57
CA SER A 219 -6.00 -15.44 -2.93
C SER A 219 -5.19 -14.61 -3.94
N THR A 220 -5.19 -13.29 -3.77
CA THR A 220 -4.56 -12.32 -4.68
C THR A 220 -3.12 -11.99 -4.30
N LEU A 221 -2.66 -12.38 -3.11
CA LEU A 221 -1.26 -12.15 -2.72
C LEU A 221 -0.29 -12.86 -3.68
N PRO A 222 0.90 -12.31 -3.94
CA PRO A 222 1.91 -12.96 -4.75
C PRO A 222 2.33 -14.33 -4.18
N LYS A 223 2.82 -15.23 -5.03
CA LYS A 223 3.25 -16.57 -4.58
C LYS A 223 4.55 -16.50 -3.78
N GLU A 224 5.34 -15.46 -4.00
CA GLU A 224 6.57 -15.12 -3.27
C GLU A 224 6.28 -14.98 -1.77
N ALA A 225 5.22 -14.24 -1.42
CA ALA A 225 4.75 -14.11 -0.04
C ALA A 225 4.38 -15.47 0.58
N VAL A 226 3.73 -16.35 -0.20
CA VAL A 226 3.37 -17.70 0.25
C VAL A 226 4.61 -18.57 0.44
N THR A 227 5.60 -18.47 -0.44
CA THR A 227 6.87 -19.22 -0.35
C THR A 227 7.69 -18.77 0.86
N GLU A 228 7.78 -17.47 1.12
CA GLU A 228 8.46 -16.94 2.29
C GLU A 228 7.75 -17.34 3.59
N ALA A 229 6.42 -17.26 3.63
CA ALA A 229 5.63 -17.75 4.76
C ALA A 229 5.84 -19.26 5.01
N LYS A 230 5.88 -20.09 3.95
CA LYS A 230 6.22 -21.52 4.04
C LYS A 230 7.61 -21.73 4.61
N TYR A 231 8.59 -20.96 4.17
CA TYR A 231 9.97 -21.05 4.64
C TYR A 231 10.06 -20.71 6.15
N LYS A 232 9.42 -19.62 6.59
CA LYS A 232 9.38 -19.24 8.02
C LYS A 232 8.72 -20.30 8.90
N ILE A 233 7.71 -21.02 8.41
CA ILE A 233 7.14 -22.18 9.14
C ILE A 233 8.21 -23.26 9.32
N GLY A 234 8.92 -23.62 8.25
CA GLY A 234 10.01 -24.61 8.30
C GLY A 234 11.13 -24.19 9.23
N GLU A 235 11.51 -22.91 9.24
CA GLU A 235 12.53 -22.36 10.14
C GLU A 235 12.12 -22.44 11.61
N ARG A 236 10.90 -22.04 11.95
CA ARG A 236 10.37 -22.15 13.33
C ARG A 236 10.33 -23.59 13.85
N GLU A 237 10.10 -24.55 12.96
CA GLU A 237 10.04 -25.98 13.30
C GLU A 237 11.41 -26.68 13.24
N GLY A 238 12.48 -25.96 12.91
CA GLY A 238 13.82 -26.54 12.73
C GLY A 238 13.97 -27.44 11.50
N LYS A 239 12.99 -27.42 10.59
CA LYS A 239 12.95 -28.18 9.33
C LYS A 239 13.17 -27.23 8.15
N VAL A 240 14.35 -26.63 8.13
CA VAL A 240 14.75 -25.65 7.10
C VAL A 240 14.98 -26.37 5.78
N ASP A 241 14.28 -25.95 4.72
CA ASP A 241 14.65 -26.35 3.36
C ASP A 241 15.70 -25.38 2.82
N ASN A 242 16.94 -25.88 2.74
CA ASN A 242 18.07 -25.10 2.23
C ASN A 242 17.89 -24.69 0.76
N ARG A 243 17.10 -25.43 -0.04
CA ARG A 243 16.83 -25.06 -1.44
C ARG A 243 15.93 -23.84 -1.50
N THR A 244 14.83 -23.83 -0.75
CA THR A 244 13.96 -22.66 -0.64
C THR A 244 14.69 -21.46 -0.09
N LYS A 245 15.60 -21.67 0.88
CA LYS A 245 16.46 -20.60 1.41
C LYS A 245 17.29 -19.94 0.31
N ILE A 246 17.94 -20.73 -0.54
CA ILE A 246 18.77 -20.23 -1.64
C ILE A 246 17.90 -19.46 -2.65
N GLU A 247 16.71 -19.97 -2.97
CA GLU A 247 15.78 -19.29 -3.88
C GLU A 247 15.34 -17.93 -3.35
N ILE A 248 15.00 -17.83 -2.05
CA ILE A 248 14.64 -16.57 -1.40
C ILE A 248 15.81 -15.58 -1.45
N ILE A 249 17.02 -16.03 -1.12
CA ILE A 249 18.23 -15.18 -1.15
C ILE A 249 18.50 -14.66 -2.56
N GLN A 250 18.37 -15.50 -3.59
CA GLN A 250 18.57 -15.09 -4.98
C GLN A 250 17.55 -14.03 -5.42
N GLN A 251 16.28 -14.20 -5.04
CA GLN A 251 15.24 -13.21 -5.31
C GLN A 251 15.52 -11.88 -4.61
N GLU A 252 16.03 -11.92 -3.38
CA GLU A 252 16.38 -10.73 -2.61
C GLU A 252 17.60 -10.00 -3.23
N GLU A 253 18.62 -10.74 -3.68
CA GLU A 253 19.77 -10.18 -4.41
C GLU A 253 19.36 -9.51 -5.72
N GLU A 254 18.43 -10.12 -6.48
CA GLU A 254 17.89 -9.54 -7.71
C GLU A 254 17.10 -8.25 -7.41
N ALA A 255 16.28 -8.25 -6.36
CA ALA A 255 15.54 -7.07 -5.92
C ALA A 255 16.48 -5.92 -5.51
N ILE A 256 17.55 -6.22 -4.76
CA ILE A 256 18.58 -5.24 -4.38
C ILE A 256 19.28 -4.67 -5.60
N LYS A 257 19.61 -5.51 -6.58
CA LYS A 257 20.25 -5.06 -7.83
C LYS A 257 19.33 -4.11 -8.59
N LYS A 258 18.06 -4.48 -8.76
CA LYS A 258 17.06 -3.65 -9.43
C LYS A 258 16.84 -2.32 -8.71
N GLU A 259 16.79 -2.31 -7.38
CA GLU A 259 16.67 -1.06 -6.61
C GLU A 259 17.90 -0.16 -6.80
N LYS A 260 19.12 -0.73 -6.84
CA LYS A 260 20.34 0.04 -7.13
C LYS A 260 20.31 0.66 -8.53
N GLU A 261 19.79 -0.06 -9.52
CA GLU A 261 19.60 0.45 -10.88
C GLU A 261 18.55 1.56 -10.91
N GLU A 262 17.41 1.38 -10.23
CA GLU A 262 16.36 2.41 -10.09
C GLU A 262 16.91 3.69 -9.43
N ILE A 263 17.70 3.57 -8.36
CA ILE A 263 18.36 4.70 -7.69
C ILE A 263 19.34 5.41 -8.63
N ALA A 264 20.13 4.65 -9.40
CA ALA A 264 21.07 5.23 -10.35
C ALA A 264 20.35 6.07 -11.42
N VAL A 265 19.23 5.55 -11.95
CA VAL A 265 18.37 6.27 -12.90
C VAL A 265 17.73 7.50 -12.27
N GLU A 266 17.15 7.38 -11.06
CA GLU A 266 16.56 8.54 -10.37
C GLU A 266 17.60 9.65 -10.16
N VAL A 267 18.81 9.31 -9.66
CA VAL A 267 19.91 10.28 -9.48
C VAL A 267 20.34 10.92 -10.80
N GLU A 268 20.39 10.16 -11.89
CA GLU A 268 20.74 10.70 -13.21
C GLU A 268 19.65 11.65 -13.73
N THR A 269 18.38 11.29 -13.57
CA THR A 269 17.25 12.15 -13.94
C THR A 269 17.18 13.43 -13.10
N GLU A 270 17.50 13.38 -11.81
CA GLU A 270 17.58 14.55 -10.95
C GLU A 270 18.73 15.48 -11.35
N LYS A 271 19.89 14.93 -11.71
CA LYS A 271 21.01 15.71 -12.27
C LYS A 271 20.61 16.40 -13.57
N LEU A 272 19.94 15.68 -14.48
CA LEU A 272 19.47 16.25 -15.74
C LEU A 272 18.44 17.37 -15.54
N LYS A 273 17.52 17.21 -14.59
CA LYS A 273 16.56 18.27 -14.21
C LYS A 273 17.24 19.49 -13.60
N ALA A 274 18.20 19.28 -12.70
CA ALA A 274 18.97 20.37 -12.10
C ALA A 274 19.79 21.16 -13.14
N VAL A 275 20.30 20.48 -14.18
CA VAL A 275 20.98 21.14 -15.31
C VAL A 275 19.99 21.89 -16.21
N ALA A 276 18.79 21.36 -16.44
CA ALA A 276 17.74 22.02 -17.22
C ALA A 276 17.19 23.28 -16.52
N ASP A 277 17.02 23.24 -15.20
CA ASP A 277 16.55 24.37 -14.39
C ASP A 277 17.61 25.49 -14.22
N GLN A 278 18.88 25.21 -14.56
CA GLN A 278 20.00 26.17 -14.50
C GLN A 278 20.30 26.86 -15.84
N LYS A 279 19.61 26.51 -16.93
CA LYS A 279 19.78 27.19 -18.22
C LYS A 279 18.85 28.42 -18.32
N PRO A 280 19.38 29.63 -18.57
CA PRO A 280 18.55 30.82 -18.78
C PRO A 280 17.70 30.69 -20.06
N GLU A 281 16.47 31.23 -20.02
CA GLU A 281 15.45 31.19 -21.10
C GLU A 281 15.91 31.71 -22.48
N GLU A 282 17.09 32.32 -22.57
CA GLU A 282 17.61 32.92 -23.81
C GLU A 282 18.15 31.89 -24.82
N GLU A 283 18.66 30.72 -24.39
CA GLU A 283 19.15 29.67 -25.32
C GLU A 283 18.01 28.92 -26.06
N ILE A 284 16.77 29.02 -25.60
CA ILE A 284 15.63 28.31 -26.20
C ILE A 284 15.19 28.96 -27.52
N LYS A 285 15.42 30.26 -27.70
CA LYS A 285 15.06 30.96 -28.94
C LYS A 285 16.03 30.71 -30.10
N GLU A 286 17.31 30.52 -29.81
CA GLU A 286 18.34 30.34 -30.85
C GLU A 286 18.30 28.93 -31.49
N ILE A 287 17.73 27.94 -30.78
CA ILE A 287 17.57 26.56 -31.29
C ILE A 287 16.28 26.39 -32.11
N LEU A 288 15.30 27.29 -31.95
CA LEU A 288 14.01 27.23 -32.66
C LEU A 288 13.99 28.02 -33.99
N GLU A 289 15.08 28.68 -34.39
CA GLU A 289 15.23 29.16 -35.76
C GLU A 289 15.63 28.01 -36.68
N ASP A 290 14.59 27.45 -37.30
CA ASP A 290 14.62 26.42 -38.33
C ASP A 290 15.61 26.75 -39.46
N LYS A 291 16.81 26.13 -39.43
CA LYS A 291 17.80 26.17 -40.52
C LYS A 291 17.65 24.99 -41.49
N ALA A 292 16.42 24.55 -41.77
CA ALA A 292 16.19 23.64 -42.88
C ALA A 292 16.41 24.37 -44.22
N ALA A 293 17.47 23.99 -44.92
CA ALA A 293 17.72 24.41 -46.30
C ALA A 293 16.61 23.85 -47.21
N PHE A 294 15.95 24.73 -47.96
CA PHE A 294 15.05 24.35 -49.05
C PHE A 294 15.80 23.51 -50.08
N PHE A 295 15.42 22.24 -50.23
CA PHE A 295 15.84 21.44 -51.38
C PHE A 295 15.14 21.99 -52.63
N THR A 296 15.92 22.64 -53.50
CA THR A 296 15.50 22.99 -54.86
C THR A 296 15.42 21.73 -55.69
N GLU A 297 14.24 21.45 -56.25
CA GLU A 297 14.05 20.49 -57.32
C GLU A 297 14.95 20.87 -58.51
N GLN A 298 15.85 19.97 -58.89
CA GLN A 298 16.40 19.92 -60.24
C GLN A 298 16.45 18.47 -60.72
N ASP A 299 15.76 18.30 -61.85
CA ASP A 299 16.02 17.39 -62.96
C ASP A 299 15.75 15.88 -62.75
N GLU A 300 14.73 15.38 -63.47
CA GLU A 300 14.88 14.30 -64.47
C GLU A 300 13.57 14.14 -65.29
N ASP A 301 13.70 14.42 -66.59
CA ASP A 301 12.95 13.98 -67.79
C ASP A 301 11.41 14.05 -67.91
#